data_AF-A0A224XRI6-F1
#
_entry.id   AF-A0A224XRI6-F1
#
_cell.length_a   1.000
_cell.length_b   1.000
_cell.length_c   1.000
_cell.angle_alpha   90.00
_cell.angle_beta   90.00
_cell.angle_gamma   90.00
#
_symmetry.space_group_name_H-M   'P 1'
#
loop_
_entity.id
_entity.type
_entity.pdbx_description
1 polymer ?
#
loop_
_entity_poly.entity_id
_entity_poly.type
_entity_poly.pdbx_seq_one_letter_code
_entity_poly.pdbx_strand_id
1 'polypeptide(L)'
;TFHQRKAEVKLSAMPWFHGKISREAAEALLIPRQDGLFLVRESTNFPGDYTLCVCFQSKVEHYRVKYKNNQLTIDDEEFFETLAQLVEHYEEDADGLCTQLTKSLPKQGKQDFCVDTKKFVEAGWVIQEHELEYRECIGKGEFGDVMLAIYRGEKVAVKMLKDSSQAAQKFLAEASLMTSLTHENLVRLLGLVLDKNHICLVTEYMDKGSLVDYLRSRGRQHVTNRVQINLACDTCSGMEYLERRKVVHRDLAARNVLISEGGVAKVADFGLAREENFTLDCSKLPIKWTAPEALKHGIFSNKSDMWSFGILLWEIYSFGRVPYPRIPLADVVKHVEKGYKMEAPEGCPPEVYEIMRQAWDLKPDKRPNFKDVKLKLIHLKTLQQAEVNRSCPL
;
A
#
# COMPACT_ATOMS: atom_id res chain seq x y z
N THR A 1 10.54 -9.11 28.27
CA THR A 1 9.63 -10.24 27.95
C THR A 1 9.67 -10.45 26.45
N PHE A 2 9.96 -11.69 26.02
CA PHE A 2 10.39 -12.13 24.68
C PHE A 2 9.82 -11.34 23.48
N HIS A 3 10.60 -10.39 22.94
CA HIS A 3 10.45 -9.96 21.56
C HIS A 3 11.30 -10.88 20.69
N GLN A 4 10.71 -12.01 20.30
CA GLN A 4 11.24 -12.80 19.21
C GLN A 4 11.30 -11.88 17.98
N ARG A 5 12.51 -11.60 17.50
CA ARG A 5 12.74 -10.62 16.45
C ARG A 5 12.20 -11.21 15.14
N LYS A 6 11.00 -10.79 14.74
CA LYS A 6 10.37 -11.21 13.49
C LYS A 6 11.23 -10.72 12.31
N ALA A 7 11.44 -11.58 11.31
CA ALA A 7 12.26 -11.25 10.15
C ALA A 7 11.43 -10.52 9.08
N GLU A 8 12.06 -9.67 8.28
CA GLU A 8 11.41 -9.04 7.12
C GLU A 8 11.00 -10.12 6.10
N VAL A 9 9.77 -10.07 5.61
CA VAL A 9 9.28 -10.95 4.55
C VAL A 9 9.29 -10.18 3.23
N LYS A 10 10.09 -10.65 2.27
CA LYS A 10 10.21 -10.03 0.94
C LYS A 10 9.28 -10.69 -0.07
N LEU A 11 8.78 -9.88 -1.01
CA LEU A 11 8.05 -10.35 -2.18
C LEU A 11 8.96 -11.25 -3.04
N SER A 12 8.39 -12.34 -3.57
CA SER A 12 9.04 -13.15 -4.59
C SER A 12 8.72 -12.56 -5.97
N ALA A 13 9.74 -12.20 -6.74
CA ALA A 13 9.55 -11.80 -8.13
C ALA A 13 9.06 -12.99 -8.96
N MET A 14 8.10 -12.74 -9.86
CA MET A 14 7.63 -13.72 -10.83
C MET A 14 8.08 -13.29 -12.24
N PRO A 15 9.37 -13.42 -12.58
CA PRO A 15 9.88 -12.96 -13.87
C PRO A 15 9.19 -13.68 -15.03
N TRP A 16 8.80 -14.94 -14.85
CA TRP A 16 8.07 -15.76 -15.83
C TRP A 16 6.59 -15.41 -15.95
N PHE A 17 6.01 -14.52 -15.14
CA PHE A 17 4.59 -14.19 -15.24
C PHE A 17 4.35 -13.00 -16.18
N HIS A 18 3.64 -13.23 -17.29
CA HIS A 18 3.39 -12.25 -18.34
C HIS A 18 2.04 -11.55 -18.24
N GLY A 19 1.21 -11.92 -17.26
CA GLY A 19 -0.13 -11.37 -17.07
C GLY A 19 -1.07 -11.77 -18.22
N LYS A 20 -1.94 -10.84 -18.62
CA LYS A 20 -2.98 -11.08 -19.63
C LYS A 20 -2.47 -10.92 -21.06
N ILE A 21 -1.76 -11.93 -21.55
CA ILE A 21 -1.35 -12.05 -22.96
C ILE A 21 -2.12 -13.17 -23.66
N SER A 22 -2.31 -13.05 -24.97
CA SER A 22 -2.97 -14.10 -25.76
C SER A 22 -2.06 -15.33 -25.90
N ARG A 23 -2.66 -16.45 -26.33
CA ARG A 23 -1.92 -17.67 -26.65
C ARG A 23 -0.85 -17.42 -27.70
N GLU A 24 -1.21 -16.70 -28.76
CA GLU A 24 -0.37 -16.37 -29.90
C GLU A 24 0.77 -15.43 -29.50
N ALA A 25 0.48 -14.45 -28.64
CA ALA A 25 1.51 -13.56 -28.09
C ALA A 25 2.54 -14.32 -27.24
N ALA A 26 2.10 -15.28 -26.42
CA ALA A 26 3.00 -16.14 -25.66
C ALA A 26 3.90 -16.99 -26.58
N GLU A 27 3.31 -17.60 -27.61
CA GLU A 27 4.05 -18.40 -28.60
C GLU A 27 5.07 -17.58 -29.39
N ALA A 28 4.79 -16.31 -29.66
CA ALA A 28 5.71 -15.38 -30.32
C ALA A 28 6.87 -14.92 -29.41
N LEU A 29 6.62 -14.85 -28.09
CA LEU A 29 7.64 -14.48 -27.10
C LEU A 29 8.62 -15.61 -26.79
N LEU A 30 8.15 -16.87 -26.87
CA LEU A 30 8.95 -18.07 -26.61
C LEU A 30 9.84 -18.45 -27.82
N ILE A 31 10.65 -17.49 -28.27
CA ILE A 31 11.62 -17.65 -29.37
C ILE A 31 13.00 -17.18 -28.88
N PRO A 32 14.08 -17.95 -29.11
CA PRO A 32 14.12 -19.27 -29.75
C PRO A 32 13.48 -20.36 -28.87
N ARG A 33 12.79 -21.32 -29.51
CA ARG A 33 12.13 -22.44 -28.82
C ARG A 33 13.17 -23.44 -28.33
N GLN A 34 13.55 -23.30 -27.07
CA GLN A 34 14.47 -24.19 -26.36
C GLN A 34 13.64 -25.07 -25.43
N ASP A 35 13.92 -26.38 -25.38
CA ASP A 35 13.20 -27.30 -24.51
C ASP A 35 13.30 -26.86 -23.04
N GLY A 36 12.16 -26.78 -22.36
CA GLY A 36 12.03 -26.30 -20.99
C GLY A 36 12.02 -24.76 -20.83
N LEU A 37 12.10 -23.99 -21.92
CA LEU A 37 11.83 -22.55 -21.89
C LEU A 37 10.35 -22.30 -21.64
N PHE A 38 9.99 -21.50 -20.62
CA PHE A 38 8.59 -21.33 -20.23
C PHE A 38 8.20 -19.91 -19.84
N LEU A 39 6.89 -19.66 -19.81
CA LEU A 39 6.27 -18.50 -19.16
C LEU A 39 4.89 -18.89 -18.62
N VAL A 40 4.34 -18.08 -17.72
CA VAL A 40 2.96 -18.21 -17.21
C VAL A 40 2.16 -16.97 -17.60
N ARG A 41 0.91 -17.16 -17.98
CA ARG A 41 -0.04 -16.08 -18.33
C ARG A 41 -1.40 -16.31 -17.69
N GLU A 42 -2.23 -15.28 -17.65
CA GLU A 42 -3.65 -15.45 -17.32
C GLU A 42 -4.36 -16.25 -18.43
N SER A 43 -5.29 -17.11 -18.03
CA SER A 43 -6.10 -17.86 -18.96
C SER A 43 -7.09 -16.93 -19.66
N THR A 44 -7.03 -16.90 -21.00
CA THR A 44 -7.97 -16.13 -21.83
C THR A 44 -9.34 -16.80 -21.93
N ASN A 45 -9.38 -18.13 -21.78
CA ASN A 45 -10.58 -18.94 -22.00
C ASN A 45 -11.33 -19.24 -20.69
N PHE A 46 -10.63 -19.19 -19.56
CA PHE A 46 -11.19 -19.49 -18.23
C PHE A 46 -10.81 -18.35 -17.28
N PRO A 47 -11.66 -17.33 -17.12
CA PRO A 47 -11.39 -16.21 -16.22
C PRO A 47 -11.10 -16.69 -14.80
N GLY A 48 -9.98 -16.25 -14.22
CA GLY A 48 -9.51 -16.62 -12.87
C GLY A 48 -8.45 -17.72 -12.85
N ASP A 49 -8.32 -18.50 -13.93
CA ASP A 49 -7.27 -19.50 -14.09
C ASP A 49 -6.01 -18.91 -14.75
N TYR A 50 -4.93 -19.69 -14.72
CA TYR A 50 -3.68 -19.38 -15.41
C TYR A 50 -3.35 -20.42 -16.48
N THR A 51 -2.31 -20.15 -17.25
CA THR A 51 -1.76 -21.08 -18.24
C THR A 51 -0.25 -21.06 -18.17
N LEU A 52 0.34 -22.22 -17.95
CA LEU A 52 1.78 -22.48 -18.05
C LEU A 52 2.09 -22.86 -19.51
N CYS A 53 2.92 -22.06 -20.17
CA CYS A 53 3.34 -22.25 -21.56
C CYS A 53 4.78 -22.77 -21.57
N VAL A 54 5.02 -23.96 -22.11
CA VAL A 54 6.33 -24.64 -22.08
C VAL A 54 6.78 -25.00 -23.48
N CYS A 55 8.01 -24.66 -23.85
CA CYS A 55 8.62 -25.11 -25.09
C CYS A 55 9.08 -26.57 -24.97
N PHE A 56 8.68 -27.41 -25.92
CA PHE A 56 9.18 -28.76 -26.06
C PHE A 56 9.11 -29.21 -27.52
N GLN A 57 10.19 -29.82 -28.03
CA GLN A 57 10.28 -30.35 -29.40
C GLN A 57 9.84 -29.32 -30.46
N SER A 58 10.34 -28.08 -30.34
CA SER A 58 10.01 -26.94 -31.23
C SER A 58 8.54 -26.51 -31.26
N LYS A 59 7.72 -26.99 -30.33
CA LYS A 59 6.33 -26.56 -30.10
C LYS A 59 6.20 -25.87 -28.74
N VAL A 60 5.08 -25.20 -28.52
CA VAL A 60 4.71 -24.62 -27.23
C VAL A 60 3.49 -25.38 -26.73
N GLU A 61 3.65 -26.10 -25.63
CA GLU A 61 2.58 -26.77 -24.92
C GLU A 61 1.94 -25.81 -23.91
N HIS A 62 0.62 -25.92 -23.73
CA HIS A 62 -0.15 -25.02 -22.87
C HIS A 62 -0.92 -25.82 -21.82
N TYR A 63 -0.45 -25.75 -20.58
CA TYR A 63 -1.06 -26.40 -19.44
C TYR A 63 -1.98 -25.43 -18.71
N ARG A 64 -3.26 -25.79 -18.58
CA ARG A 64 -4.20 -25.00 -17.80
C ARG A 64 -3.88 -25.19 -16.31
N VAL A 65 -3.56 -24.11 -15.63
CA VAL A 65 -3.41 -24.08 -14.18
C VAL A 65 -4.75 -23.63 -13.59
N LYS A 66 -5.47 -24.57 -13.01
CA LYS A 66 -6.81 -24.38 -12.42
C LYS A 66 -6.64 -23.73 -11.04
N TYR A 67 -7.44 -22.71 -10.74
CA TYR A 67 -7.51 -22.13 -9.41
C TYR A 67 -8.82 -22.55 -8.72
N LYS A 68 -8.73 -23.34 -7.66
CA LYS A 68 -9.88 -23.86 -6.90
C LYS A 68 -9.56 -23.91 -5.40
N ASN A 69 -10.50 -23.53 -4.54
CA ASN A 69 -10.35 -23.58 -3.08
C ASN A 69 -9.05 -22.94 -2.55
N ASN A 70 -8.69 -21.77 -3.08
CA ASN A 70 -7.45 -21.06 -2.78
C ASN A 70 -6.15 -21.80 -3.12
N GLN A 71 -6.21 -22.83 -3.97
CA GLN A 71 -5.06 -23.59 -4.43
C GLN A 71 -4.99 -23.66 -5.97
N LEU A 72 -3.81 -23.95 -6.49
CA LEU A 72 -3.46 -24.07 -7.90
C LEU A 72 -3.11 -25.52 -8.23
N THR A 73 -3.59 -26.03 -9.35
CA THR A 73 -3.26 -27.39 -9.83
C THR A 73 -3.32 -27.48 -11.34
N ILE A 74 -2.53 -28.37 -11.95
CA ILE A 74 -2.61 -28.69 -13.39
C ILE A 74 -3.44 -29.96 -13.60
N ASP A 75 -3.17 -30.99 -12.79
CA ASP A 75 -3.68 -32.37 -12.93
C ASP A 75 -4.86 -32.72 -11.99
N ASP A 76 -5.22 -31.86 -11.04
CA ASP A 76 -6.13 -32.16 -9.92
C ASP A 76 -5.60 -33.26 -8.95
N GLU A 77 -4.30 -33.56 -8.97
CA GLU A 77 -3.61 -34.47 -8.04
C GLU A 77 -2.73 -33.69 -7.07
N GLU A 78 -1.87 -32.80 -7.59
CA GLU A 78 -0.99 -31.97 -6.78
C GLU A 78 -1.48 -30.52 -6.71
N PHE A 79 -1.36 -29.91 -5.52
CA PHE A 79 -1.96 -28.62 -5.20
C PHE A 79 -0.93 -27.67 -4.57
N PHE A 80 -0.87 -26.45 -5.10
CA PHE A 80 0.07 -25.41 -4.69
C PHE A 80 -0.65 -24.17 -4.17
N GLU A 81 -0.07 -23.45 -3.20
CA GLU A 81 -0.67 -22.22 -2.67
C GLU A 81 -0.40 -21.01 -3.57
N THR A 82 0.73 -21.03 -4.29
CA THR A 82 1.16 -19.92 -5.16
C THR A 82 1.69 -20.42 -6.50
N LEU A 83 1.64 -19.57 -7.53
CA LEU A 83 2.23 -19.89 -8.82
C LEU A 83 3.76 -20.09 -8.73
N ALA A 84 4.43 -19.45 -7.76
CA ALA A 84 5.86 -19.66 -7.53
C ALA A 84 6.17 -21.07 -7.04
N GLN A 85 5.40 -21.59 -6.08
CA GLN A 85 5.54 -22.97 -5.61
C GLN A 85 5.25 -23.97 -6.74
N LEU A 86 4.21 -23.71 -7.55
CA LEU A 86 3.90 -24.53 -8.72
C LEU A 86 5.08 -24.56 -9.70
N VAL A 87 5.67 -23.39 -10.00
CA VAL A 87 6.81 -23.32 -10.92
C VAL A 87 8.04 -24.01 -10.34
N GLU A 88 8.35 -23.79 -9.06
CA GLU A 88 9.49 -24.42 -8.37
C GLU A 88 9.39 -25.95 -8.39
N HIS A 89 8.20 -26.50 -8.13
CA HIS A 89 7.94 -27.94 -8.26
C HIS A 89 8.26 -28.46 -9.66
N TYR A 90 7.71 -27.79 -10.69
CA TYR A 90 7.92 -28.22 -12.07
C TYR A 90 9.33 -27.88 -12.63
N GLU A 91 10.09 -27.05 -11.92
CA GLU A 91 11.53 -26.84 -12.11
C GLU A 91 12.36 -27.96 -11.48
N GLU A 92 11.86 -28.66 -10.46
CA GLU A 92 12.53 -29.80 -9.80
C GLU A 92 12.20 -31.16 -10.48
N ASP A 93 10.95 -31.37 -10.87
CA ASP A 93 10.47 -32.57 -11.57
C ASP A 93 9.47 -32.21 -12.67
N ALA A 94 9.50 -32.88 -13.83
CA ALA A 94 8.52 -32.63 -14.88
C ALA A 94 7.10 -33.07 -14.45
N ASP A 95 7.00 -34.10 -13.61
CA ASP A 95 5.75 -34.56 -12.97
C ASP A 95 4.51 -34.52 -13.90
N GLY A 96 4.61 -35.21 -15.05
CA GLY A 96 3.54 -35.31 -16.05
C GLY A 96 3.52 -34.20 -17.11
N LEU A 97 4.33 -33.14 -16.97
CA LEU A 97 4.60 -32.21 -18.06
C LEU A 97 5.42 -32.87 -19.18
N CYS A 98 5.38 -32.28 -20.38
CA CYS A 98 6.13 -32.77 -21.54
C CYS A 98 7.65 -32.71 -21.34
N THR A 99 8.11 -31.79 -20.49
CA THR A 99 9.49 -31.64 -20.06
C THR A 99 9.54 -30.81 -18.78
N GLN A 100 10.65 -30.91 -18.05
CA GLN A 100 10.94 -30.11 -16.86
C GLN A 100 11.08 -28.63 -17.24
N LEU A 101 10.68 -27.74 -16.34
CA LEU A 101 10.93 -26.31 -16.51
C LEU A 101 12.42 -26.03 -16.28
N THR A 102 13.11 -25.50 -17.27
CA THR A 102 14.56 -25.27 -17.19
C THR A 102 14.94 -23.80 -17.22
N LYS A 103 14.14 -22.98 -17.93
CA LYS A 103 14.46 -21.57 -18.13
C LYS A 103 13.20 -20.73 -18.21
N SER A 104 13.03 -19.83 -17.26
CA SER A 104 11.98 -18.81 -17.34
C SER A 104 12.29 -17.78 -18.44
N LEU A 105 11.28 -17.40 -19.23
CA LEU A 105 11.33 -16.19 -20.06
C LEU A 105 10.92 -14.97 -19.22
N PRO A 106 11.86 -14.07 -18.86
CA PRO A 106 11.52 -12.90 -18.08
C PRO A 106 10.64 -11.93 -18.87
N LYS A 107 9.55 -11.45 -18.26
CA LYS A 107 8.73 -10.36 -18.80
C LYS A 107 9.58 -9.11 -18.97
N GLN A 108 9.55 -8.53 -20.17
CA GLN A 108 10.21 -7.25 -20.42
C GLN A 108 9.38 -6.11 -19.79
N GLY A 109 10.02 -5.27 -18.99
CA GLY A 109 9.36 -4.14 -18.32
C GLY A 109 8.78 -4.51 -16.94
N LYS A 110 7.48 -4.27 -16.73
CA LYS A 110 6.82 -4.37 -15.41
C LYS A 110 6.81 -5.82 -14.90
N GLN A 111 7.56 -6.13 -13.86
CA GLN A 111 7.53 -7.45 -13.21
C GLN A 111 6.37 -7.57 -12.22
N ASP A 112 5.76 -8.75 -12.19
CA ASP A 112 4.74 -9.11 -11.20
C ASP A 112 5.39 -9.86 -10.02
N PHE A 113 4.77 -9.78 -8.85
CA PHE A 113 5.30 -10.33 -7.61
C PHE A 113 4.22 -11.13 -6.90
N CYS A 114 4.62 -12.19 -6.21
CA CYS A 114 3.75 -12.94 -5.31
C CYS A 114 4.35 -12.99 -3.90
N VAL A 115 3.52 -13.35 -2.93
CA VAL A 115 3.97 -13.57 -1.56
C VAL A 115 3.63 -15.00 -1.15
N ASP A 116 4.66 -15.71 -0.68
CA ASP A 116 4.50 -17.03 -0.09
C ASP A 116 4.11 -16.89 1.39
N THR A 117 2.95 -17.43 1.74
CA THR A 117 2.40 -17.52 3.09
C THR A 117 3.34 -18.26 4.06
N LYS A 118 4.10 -19.26 3.59
CA LYS A 118 5.09 -19.99 4.40
C LYS A 118 6.18 -19.07 4.94
N LYS A 119 6.60 -18.06 4.16
CA LYS A 119 7.62 -17.09 4.62
C LYS A 119 7.15 -16.28 5.82
N PHE A 120 5.86 -15.98 5.95
CA PHE A 120 5.32 -15.33 7.15
C PHE A 120 5.28 -16.27 8.36
N VAL A 121 5.03 -17.56 8.15
CA VAL A 121 5.08 -18.58 9.21
C VAL A 121 6.51 -18.68 9.75
N GLU A 122 7.48 -18.91 8.87
CA GLU A 122 8.91 -19.06 9.22
C GLU A 122 9.48 -17.81 9.89
N ALA A 123 9.07 -16.62 9.42
CA ALA A 123 9.50 -15.35 10.00
C ALA A 123 8.78 -14.97 11.32
N GLY A 124 7.83 -15.79 11.78
CA GLY A 124 7.13 -15.60 13.06
C GLY A 124 6.04 -14.51 13.03
N TRP A 125 5.47 -14.23 11.87
CA TRP A 125 4.40 -13.23 11.73
C TRP A 125 2.99 -13.77 11.98
N VAL A 126 2.81 -15.09 11.94
CA VAL A 126 1.48 -15.71 12.08
C VAL A 126 1.01 -15.69 13.54
N ILE A 127 -0.22 -15.22 13.73
CA ILE A 127 -0.98 -15.23 14.98
C ILE A 127 -2.02 -16.33 14.83
N GLN A 128 -2.15 -17.19 15.85
CA GLN A 128 -3.18 -18.21 15.84
C GLN A 128 -4.54 -17.57 16.09
N GLU A 129 -5.58 -17.99 15.36
CA GLU A 129 -6.90 -17.36 15.45
C GLU A 129 -7.47 -17.40 16.87
N HIS A 130 -7.25 -18.49 17.61
CA HIS A 130 -7.70 -18.62 19.00
C HIS A 130 -7.00 -17.68 19.99
N GLU A 131 -5.90 -17.02 19.59
CA GLU A 131 -5.27 -15.95 20.39
C GLU A 131 -5.99 -14.59 20.23
N LEU A 132 -6.92 -14.48 19.27
CA LEU A 132 -7.69 -13.26 19.02
C LEU A 132 -9.11 -13.37 19.59
N GLU A 133 -9.47 -12.37 20.38
CA GLU A 133 -10.82 -12.22 20.89
C GLU A 133 -11.55 -11.12 20.12
N TYR A 134 -12.30 -11.49 19.08
CA TYR A 134 -13.02 -10.54 18.23
C TYR A 134 -14.10 -9.76 19.00
N ARG A 135 -14.29 -8.51 18.59
CA ARG A 135 -15.24 -7.54 19.17
C ARG A 135 -16.10 -6.92 18.06
N GLU A 136 -16.50 -5.66 18.20
CA GLU A 136 -17.30 -4.95 17.20
C GLU A 136 -16.56 -4.69 15.89
N CYS A 137 -17.34 -4.51 14.82
CA CYS A 137 -16.86 -3.98 13.55
C CYS A 137 -16.61 -2.47 13.71
N ILE A 138 -15.39 -2.03 13.43
CA ILE A 138 -14.95 -0.64 13.58
C ILE A 138 -14.81 0.10 12.24
N GLY A 139 -14.90 -0.61 11.11
CA GLY A 139 -14.83 0.01 9.79
C GLY A 139 -15.07 -0.95 8.63
N LYS A 140 -15.24 -0.39 7.44
CA LYS A 140 -15.27 -1.12 6.17
C LYS A 140 -14.20 -0.53 5.26
N GLY A 141 -13.13 -1.29 5.00
CA GLY A 141 -12.05 -0.93 4.09
C GLY A 141 -12.26 -1.44 2.66
N GLU A 142 -11.33 -1.12 1.77
CA GLU A 142 -11.35 -1.56 0.35
C GLU A 142 -11.37 -3.09 0.23
N PHE A 143 -10.66 -3.78 1.12
CA PHE A 143 -10.48 -5.23 1.09
C PHE A 143 -11.47 -6.01 1.96
N GLY A 144 -12.27 -5.34 2.80
CA GLY A 144 -13.22 -6.00 3.69
C GLY A 144 -13.46 -5.24 4.99
N ASP A 145 -14.05 -5.92 5.97
CA ASP A 145 -14.40 -5.31 7.26
C ASP A 145 -13.15 -5.21 8.15
N VAL A 146 -13.10 -4.16 8.98
CA VAL A 146 -12.10 -3.97 10.01
C VAL A 146 -12.78 -4.18 11.36
N MET A 147 -12.25 -5.11 12.15
CA MET A 147 -12.78 -5.51 13.45
C MET A 147 -11.85 -5.04 14.56
N LEU A 148 -12.41 -4.64 15.70
CA LEU A 148 -11.65 -4.59 16.95
C LEU A 148 -11.47 -6.03 17.46
N ALA A 149 -10.30 -6.33 18.02
CA ALA A 149 -10.08 -7.55 18.77
C ALA A 149 -9.15 -7.30 19.96
N ILE A 150 -9.09 -8.26 20.90
CA ILE A 150 -8.07 -8.32 21.95
C ILE A 150 -7.04 -9.38 21.57
N TYR A 151 -5.76 -9.00 21.61
CA TYR A 151 -4.63 -9.90 21.39
C TYR A 151 -3.66 -9.76 22.56
N ARG A 152 -3.47 -10.83 23.34
CA ARG A 152 -2.58 -10.85 24.52
C ARG A 152 -2.84 -9.70 25.52
N GLY A 153 -4.12 -9.36 25.70
CA GLY A 153 -4.57 -8.32 26.63
C GLY A 153 -4.60 -6.90 26.04
N GLU A 154 -4.13 -6.69 24.82
CA GLU A 154 -4.08 -5.38 24.15
C GLU A 154 -5.13 -5.27 23.04
N LYS A 155 -5.67 -4.07 22.83
CA LYS A 155 -6.57 -3.80 21.69
C LYS A 155 -5.80 -3.83 20.37
N VAL A 156 -6.36 -4.50 19.37
CA VAL A 156 -5.80 -4.58 18.01
C VAL A 156 -6.88 -4.35 16.96
N ALA A 157 -6.49 -3.88 15.78
CA ALA A 157 -7.37 -3.81 14.61
C ALA A 157 -7.08 -5.00 13.69
N VAL A 158 -8.14 -5.70 13.28
CA VAL A 158 -8.07 -6.86 12.39
C VAL A 158 -8.77 -6.52 11.08
N LYS A 159 -8.00 -6.29 10.02
CA LYS A 159 -8.50 -6.08 8.65
C LYS A 159 -8.68 -7.47 8.03
N MET A 160 -9.89 -7.81 7.61
CA MET A 160 -10.21 -9.11 7.00
C MET A 160 -10.32 -8.96 5.47
N LEU A 161 -9.72 -9.88 4.72
CA LEU A 161 -9.91 -9.95 3.28
C LEU A 161 -11.22 -10.66 2.93
N LYS A 162 -12.09 -10.03 2.12
CA LYS A 162 -13.27 -10.68 1.53
C LYS A 162 -12.88 -11.40 0.23
N ASP A 163 -13.17 -12.70 0.18
CA ASP A 163 -12.78 -13.68 -0.85
C ASP A 163 -12.59 -13.13 -2.28
N SER A 164 -11.32 -12.99 -2.69
CA SER A 164 -10.90 -13.03 -4.11
C SER A 164 -9.38 -13.23 -4.22
N SER A 165 -8.95 -14.08 -5.15
CA SER A 165 -7.55 -14.48 -5.33
C SER A 165 -6.61 -13.32 -5.68
N GLN A 166 -7.08 -12.38 -6.50
CA GLN A 166 -6.29 -11.21 -6.89
C GLN A 166 -6.14 -10.20 -5.74
N ALA A 167 -7.13 -10.12 -4.83
CA ALA A 167 -7.04 -9.25 -3.66
C ALA A 167 -6.10 -9.83 -2.60
N ALA A 168 -6.01 -11.15 -2.47
CA ALA A 168 -5.09 -11.83 -1.55
C ALA A 168 -3.62 -11.45 -1.79
N GLN A 169 -3.17 -11.43 -3.05
CA GLN A 169 -1.79 -11.05 -3.36
C GLN A 169 -1.51 -9.57 -3.04
N LYS A 170 -2.46 -8.66 -3.30
CA LYS A 170 -2.31 -7.24 -2.92
C LYS A 170 -2.23 -7.07 -1.40
N PHE A 171 -3.04 -7.85 -0.68
CA PHE A 171 -3.13 -7.84 0.78
C PHE A 171 -1.88 -8.40 1.45
N LEU A 172 -1.34 -9.52 0.95
CA LEU A 172 -0.06 -10.07 1.42
C LEU A 172 1.12 -9.17 1.04
N ALA A 173 1.05 -8.47 -0.09
CA ALA A 173 2.08 -7.50 -0.45
C ALA A 173 2.08 -6.27 0.47
N GLU A 174 0.90 -5.80 0.89
CA GLU A 174 0.76 -4.80 1.95
C GLU A 174 1.44 -5.30 3.24
N ALA A 175 1.15 -6.54 3.64
CA ALA A 175 1.75 -7.16 4.83
C ALA A 175 3.28 -7.24 4.74
N SER A 176 3.81 -7.73 3.62
CA SER A 176 5.24 -7.87 3.34
C SER A 176 5.94 -6.53 3.50
N LEU A 177 5.40 -5.46 2.91
CA LEU A 177 5.94 -4.11 3.08
C LEU A 177 5.96 -3.72 4.56
N MET A 178 4.84 -3.88 5.26
CA MET A 178 4.73 -3.53 6.69
C MET A 178 5.71 -4.29 7.59
N THR A 179 6.12 -5.52 7.24
CA THR A 179 7.16 -6.25 8.01
C THR A 179 8.51 -5.53 8.05
N SER A 180 8.79 -4.68 7.04
CA SER A 180 10.05 -3.94 6.90
C SER A 180 10.01 -2.53 7.49
N LEU A 181 8.83 -2.07 7.95
CA LEU A 181 8.60 -0.70 8.40
C LEU A 181 8.48 -0.66 9.92
N THR A 182 9.25 0.22 10.55
CA THR A 182 9.17 0.46 12.00
C THR A 182 9.45 1.91 12.29
N HIS A 183 8.41 2.64 12.69
CA HIS A 183 8.48 4.06 13.01
C HIS A 183 7.30 4.46 13.91
N GLU A 184 7.50 5.42 14.80
CA GLU A 184 6.47 5.84 15.77
C GLU A 184 5.22 6.45 15.13
N ASN A 185 5.37 7.09 13.96
CA ASN A 185 4.29 7.71 13.19
C ASN A 185 3.82 6.86 11.99
N LEU A 186 4.09 5.56 11.99
CA LEU A 186 3.49 4.60 11.06
C LEU A 186 2.71 3.55 11.85
N VAL A 187 1.54 3.13 11.36
CA VAL A 187 0.77 2.07 11.99
C VAL A 187 1.54 0.75 11.87
N ARG A 188 1.81 0.13 13.01
CA ARG A 188 2.61 -1.08 13.12
C ARG A 188 1.79 -2.34 12.85
N LEU A 189 2.33 -3.23 12.02
CA LEU A 189 1.87 -4.61 11.89
C LEU A 189 2.28 -5.42 13.11
N LEU A 190 1.33 -6.15 13.70
CA LEU A 190 1.56 -7.06 14.81
C LEU A 190 1.65 -8.51 14.33
N GLY A 191 0.89 -8.87 13.29
CA GLY A 191 0.93 -10.19 12.68
C GLY A 191 -0.13 -10.38 11.61
N LEU A 192 -0.20 -11.62 11.12
CA LEU A 192 -1.21 -12.07 10.18
C LEU A 192 -1.96 -13.26 10.77
N VAL A 193 -3.24 -13.39 10.44
CA VAL A 193 -3.95 -14.67 10.57
C VAL A 193 -4.00 -15.30 9.18
N LEU A 194 -3.52 -16.53 9.07
CA LEU A 194 -3.55 -17.33 7.85
C LEU A 194 -4.37 -18.59 8.14
N ASP A 195 -5.60 -18.65 7.64
CA ASP A 195 -6.44 -19.85 7.65
C ASP A 195 -6.85 -20.21 6.20
N LYS A 196 -7.29 -21.45 5.97
CA LYS A 196 -7.64 -21.98 4.64
C LYS A 196 -8.63 -21.11 3.87
N ASN A 197 -9.50 -20.40 4.60
CA ASN A 197 -10.57 -19.60 4.01
C ASN A 197 -10.38 -18.08 4.17
N HIS A 198 -9.46 -17.60 5.03
CA HIS A 198 -9.35 -16.15 5.31
C HIS A 198 -7.93 -15.71 5.65
N ILE A 199 -7.55 -14.54 5.14
CA ILE A 199 -6.30 -13.84 5.47
C ILE A 199 -6.67 -12.56 6.22
N CYS A 200 -6.04 -12.32 7.37
CA CYS A 200 -6.23 -11.09 8.14
C CYS A 200 -4.90 -10.38 8.43
N LEU A 201 -4.93 -9.04 8.42
CA LEU A 201 -3.84 -8.21 8.96
C LEU A 201 -4.21 -7.72 10.35
N VAL A 202 -3.33 -7.98 11.31
CA VAL A 202 -3.48 -7.53 12.69
C VAL A 202 -2.52 -6.38 12.92
N THR A 203 -3.04 -5.17 13.16
CA THR A 203 -2.25 -3.97 13.45
C THR A 203 -2.54 -3.45 14.86
N GLU A 204 -1.72 -2.52 15.33
CA GLU A 204 -2.08 -1.74 16.52
C GLU A 204 -3.43 -1.04 16.33
N TYR A 205 -4.20 -0.95 17.41
CA TYR A 205 -5.48 -0.24 17.42
C TYR A 205 -5.28 1.27 17.59
N MET A 206 -6.13 2.07 16.94
CA MET A 206 -6.05 3.53 16.92
C MET A 206 -7.36 4.13 17.42
N ASP A 207 -7.43 4.43 18.73
CA ASP A 207 -8.67 4.70 19.46
C ASP A 207 -9.52 5.86 18.94
N LYS A 208 -8.92 6.82 18.26
CA LYS A 208 -9.64 8.00 17.74
C LYS A 208 -9.94 7.92 16.26
N GLY A 209 -9.71 6.75 15.65
CA GLY A 209 -10.05 6.47 14.26
C GLY A 209 -9.26 7.33 13.27
N SER A 210 -9.88 7.60 12.12
CA SER A 210 -9.25 8.37 11.05
C SER A 210 -9.09 9.85 11.40
N LEU A 211 -8.04 10.48 10.89
CA LEU A 211 -7.77 11.90 11.10
C LEU A 211 -8.89 12.75 10.50
N VAL A 212 -9.47 12.38 9.34
CA VAL A 212 -10.60 13.11 8.76
C VAL A 212 -11.82 13.12 9.68
N ASP A 213 -12.16 11.99 10.30
CA ASP A 213 -13.29 11.90 11.23
C ASP A 213 -12.99 12.59 12.55
N TYR A 214 -11.74 12.49 13.03
CA TYR A 214 -11.26 13.22 14.20
C TYR A 214 -11.39 14.75 14.01
N LEU A 215 -10.98 15.27 12.85
CA LEU A 215 -11.09 16.70 12.53
C LEU A 215 -12.55 17.16 12.44
N ARG A 216 -13.41 16.38 11.78
CA ARG A 216 -14.82 16.72 11.56
C ARG A 216 -15.66 16.65 12.82
N SER A 217 -15.45 15.62 13.65
CA SER A 217 -16.25 15.39 14.87
C SER A 217 -15.94 16.38 15.99
N ARG A 218 -14.70 16.89 16.07
CA ARG A 218 -14.23 17.78 17.13
C ARG A 218 -14.29 19.27 16.75
N GLY A 219 -14.07 19.57 15.48
CA GLY A 219 -14.11 20.92 14.92
C GLY A 219 -13.13 21.91 15.57
N ARG A 220 -13.35 23.19 15.30
CA ARG A 220 -12.49 24.30 15.71
C ARG A 220 -12.40 24.52 17.23
N GLN A 221 -13.38 24.04 17.99
CA GLN A 221 -13.43 24.26 19.43
C GLN A 221 -12.41 23.40 20.21
N HIS A 222 -12.03 22.25 19.66
CA HIS A 222 -11.11 21.31 20.32
C HIS A 222 -9.79 21.13 19.54
N VAL A 223 -9.83 21.28 18.21
CA VAL A 223 -8.64 21.18 17.36
C VAL A 223 -8.03 22.57 17.19
N THR A 224 -7.11 22.94 18.07
CA THR A 224 -6.38 24.21 17.99
C THR A 224 -5.25 24.16 16.96
N ASN A 225 -4.68 25.31 16.59
CA ASN A 225 -3.47 25.40 15.75
C ASN A 225 -2.32 24.52 16.28
N ARG A 226 -2.18 24.42 17.61
CA ARG A 226 -1.19 23.55 18.27
C ARG A 226 -1.44 22.07 17.97
N VAL A 227 -2.70 21.64 17.96
CA VAL A 227 -3.06 20.26 17.60
C VAL A 227 -2.78 20.03 16.12
N GLN A 228 -3.17 20.97 15.24
CA GLN A 228 -2.95 20.87 13.79
C GLN A 228 -1.46 20.75 13.42
N ILE A 229 -0.60 21.59 14.00
CA ILE A 229 0.85 21.51 13.72
C ILE A 229 1.46 20.22 14.25
N ASN A 230 0.95 19.66 15.36
CA ASN A 230 1.40 18.36 15.87
C ASN A 230 1.03 17.23 14.91
N LEU A 231 -0.22 17.18 14.45
CA LEU A 231 -0.69 16.19 13.46
C LEU A 231 0.11 16.26 12.15
N ALA A 232 0.44 17.48 11.70
CA ALA A 232 1.30 17.72 10.55
C ALA A 232 2.73 17.23 10.78
N CYS A 233 3.33 17.54 11.94
CA CYS A 233 4.68 17.07 12.31
C CYS A 233 4.75 15.54 12.33
N ASP A 234 3.81 14.90 13.02
CA ASP A 234 3.74 13.45 13.19
C ASP A 234 3.66 12.76 11.83
N THR A 235 2.71 13.20 10.99
CA THR A 235 2.53 12.63 9.64
C THR A 235 3.77 12.86 8.77
N CYS A 236 4.35 14.07 8.81
CA CYS A 236 5.57 14.39 8.07
C CYS A 236 6.75 13.51 8.51
N SER A 237 6.85 13.20 9.80
CA SER A 237 7.88 12.32 10.34
C SER A 237 7.74 10.89 9.79
N GLY A 238 6.52 10.35 9.75
CA GLY A 238 6.24 9.06 9.12
C GLY A 238 6.60 9.03 7.63
N MET A 239 6.23 10.07 6.88
CA MET A 239 6.54 10.16 5.45
C MET A 239 8.03 10.37 5.16
N GLU A 240 8.76 11.08 6.03
CA GLU A 240 10.21 11.24 5.93
C GLU A 240 10.95 9.91 6.14
N TYR A 241 10.43 9.06 7.04
CA TYR A 241 10.93 7.70 7.18
C TYR A 241 10.69 6.87 5.91
N LEU A 242 9.50 6.94 5.30
CA LEU A 242 9.20 6.24 4.05
C LEU A 242 10.11 6.71 2.90
N GLU A 243 10.34 8.03 2.79
CA GLU A 243 11.26 8.62 1.82
C GLU A 243 12.69 8.04 1.97
N ARG A 244 13.21 7.94 3.20
CA ARG A 244 14.51 7.31 3.45
C ARG A 244 14.56 5.82 3.10
N ARG A 245 13.44 5.13 3.27
CA ARG A 245 13.27 3.71 2.90
C ARG A 245 12.98 3.52 1.42
N LYS A 246 12.89 4.60 0.63
CA LYS A 246 12.53 4.60 -0.81
C LYS A 246 11.16 3.96 -1.08
N VAL A 247 10.24 4.12 -0.13
CA VAL A 247 8.86 3.65 -0.23
C VAL A 247 7.97 4.84 -0.58
N VAL A 248 7.16 4.68 -1.63
CA VAL A 248 6.14 5.65 -2.02
C VAL A 248 4.79 5.14 -1.54
N HIS A 249 4.06 5.96 -0.79
CA HIS A 249 2.74 5.61 -0.24
C HIS A 249 1.63 5.62 -1.28
N ARG A 250 1.61 6.62 -2.19
CA ARG A 250 0.67 6.77 -3.33
C ARG A 250 -0.79 7.09 -2.98
N ASP A 251 -1.20 6.97 -1.72
CA ASP A 251 -2.53 7.35 -1.24
C ASP A 251 -2.48 8.05 0.13
N LEU A 252 -1.59 9.02 0.27
CA LEU A 252 -1.54 9.83 1.47
C LEU A 252 -2.72 10.81 1.50
N ALA A 253 -3.59 10.68 2.50
CA ALA A 253 -4.76 11.53 2.72
C ALA A 253 -5.20 11.46 4.19
N ALA A 254 -6.02 12.40 4.66
CA ALA A 254 -6.48 12.41 6.06
C ALA A 254 -7.29 11.16 6.46
N ARG A 255 -7.90 10.46 5.50
CA ARG A 255 -8.58 9.17 5.75
C ARG A 255 -7.61 8.01 6.05
N ASN A 256 -6.36 8.11 5.59
CA ASN A 256 -5.30 7.10 5.74
C ASN A 256 -4.27 7.52 6.81
N VAL A 257 -4.62 8.47 7.67
CA VAL A 257 -3.88 8.80 8.88
C VAL A 257 -4.79 8.48 10.06
N LEU A 258 -4.31 7.70 11.01
CA LEU A 258 -5.07 7.28 12.19
C LEU A 258 -4.53 7.96 13.45
N ILE A 259 -5.39 8.17 14.44
CA ILE A 259 -5.05 8.90 15.66
C ILE A 259 -5.14 7.96 16.88
N SER A 260 -4.03 7.87 17.64
CA SER A 260 -3.97 7.05 18.85
C SER A 260 -4.74 7.69 20.02
N GLU A 261 -4.93 6.95 21.11
CA GLU A 261 -5.49 7.48 22.36
C GLU A 261 -4.75 8.75 22.85
N GLY A 262 -3.42 8.72 22.80
CA GLY A 262 -2.55 9.84 23.17
C GLY A 262 -2.58 11.03 22.19
N GLY A 263 -3.33 10.93 21.09
CA GLY A 263 -3.43 11.97 20.07
C GLY A 263 -2.25 12.03 19.10
N VAL A 264 -1.48 10.96 18.99
CA VAL A 264 -0.37 10.83 18.03
C VAL A 264 -0.93 10.42 16.68
N ALA A 265 -0.53 11.11 15.62
CA ALA A 265 -0.91 10.72 14.26
C ALA A 265 0.04 9.66 13.70
N LYS A 266 -0.54 8.64 13.06
CA LYS A 266 0.22 7.59 12.37
C LYS A 266 -0.33 7.36 10.97
N VAL A 267 0.55 7.29 9.99
CA VAL A 267 0.19 6.97 8.61
C VAL A 267 -0.14 5.48 8.51
N ALA A 268 -1.21 5.16 7.79
CA ALA A 268 -1.79 3.83 7.66
C ALA A 268 -2.13 3.52 6.19
N ASP A 269 -2.64 2.31 5.94
CA ASP A 269 -3.10 1.83 4.63
C ASP A 269 -2.03 1.85 3.53
N PHE A 270 -1.15 0.84 3.59
CA PHE A 270 -0.04 0.67 2.65
C PHE A 270 -0.45 -0.16 1.42
N GLY A 271 -1.75 -0.34 1.17
CA GLY A 271 -2.27 -1.18 0.09
C GLY A 271 -1.72 -0.83 -1.29
N LEU A 272 -1.50 0.46 -1.55
CA LEU A 272 -0.88 0.98 -2.78
C LEU A 272 0.62 1.29 -2.64
N ALA A 273 1.16 1.21 -1.43
CA ALA A 273 2.54 1.61 -1.17
C ALA A 273 3.52 0.58 -1.74
N ARG A 274 4.56 1.05 -2.41
CA ARG A 274 5.59 0.21 -3.06
C ARG A 274 6.91 0.95 -3.15
N GLU A 275 7.99 0.23 -3.42
CA GLU A 275 9.27 0.85 -3.79
C GLU A 275 9.11 1.75 -5.04
N GLU A 276 9.93 2.79 -5.14
CA GLU A 276 9.85 3.80 -6.22
C GLU A 276 9.87 3.22 -7.65
N ASN A 277 10.53 2.08 -7.87
CA ASN A 277 10.70 1.49 -9.20
C ASN A 277 9.46 0.71 -9.72
N PHE A 278 8.36 0.66 -8.97
CA PHE A 278 7.17 -0.11 -9.32
C PHE A 278 6.07 0.76 -9.94
N THR A 279 5.60 0.45 -11.14
CA THR A 279 4.50 1.19 -11.79
C THR A 279 3.20 0.38 -11.78
N LEU A 280 2.09 0.98 -11.31
CA LEU A 280 0.81 0.30 -11.08
C LEU A 280 -0.18 0.47 -12.24
N ASP A 281 -1.24 -0.35 -12.23
CA ASP A 281 -2.45 -0.15 -13.01
C ASP A 281 -3.26 1.02 -12.42
N CYS A 282 -3.61 2.01 -13.25
CA CYS A 282 -4.09 3.33 -12.83
C CYS A 282 -5.62 3.42 -12.61
N SER A 283 -6.30 2.29 -12.54
CA SER A 283 -7.76 2.22 -12.73
C SER A 283 -8.62 2.81 -11.61
N LYS A 284 -8.06 3.13 -10.43
CA LYS A 284 -8.78 3.80 -9.30
C LYS A 284 -7.89 4.70 -8.42
N LEU A 285 -7.27 5.73 -8.98
CA LEU A 285 -6.45 6.66 -8.20
C LEU A 285 -7.30 7.73 -7.46
N PRO A 286 -6.88 8.18 -6.27
CA PRO A 286 -7.54 9.23 -5.49
C PRO A 286 -7.29 10.62 -6.10
N ILE A 287 -7.99 10.95 -7.19
CA ILE A 287 -7.73 12.12 -8.07
C ILE A 287 -7.40 13.42 -7.33
N LYS A 288 -8.10 13.74 -6.24
CA LYS A 288 -7.90 14.99 -5.47
C LYS A 288 -6.60 15.03 -4.65
N TRP A 289 -5.97 13.90 -4.41
CA TRP A 289 -4.71 13.81 -3.66
C TRP A 289 -3.53 13.50 -4.58
N THR A 290 -3.79 12.87 -5.73
CA THR A 290 -2.73 12.43 -6.65
C THR A 290 -2.11 13.58 -7.43
N ALA A 291 -0.77 13.59 -7.49
CA ALA A 291 -0.02 14.57 -8.28
C ALA A 291 -0.30 14.47 -9.79
N PRO A 292 -0.19 15.57 -10.57
CA PRO A 292 -0.50 15.57 -12.00
C PRO A 292 0.31 14.55 -12.82
N GLU A 293 1.61 14.42 -12.54
CA GLU A 293 2.48 13.46 -13.23
C GLU A 293 2.12 12.00 -12.93
N ALA A 294 1.64 11.73 -11.71
CA ALA A 294 1.15 10.40 -11.33
C ALA A 294 -0.18 10.06 -12.02
N LEU A 295 -1.09 11.03 -12.13
CA LEU A 295 -2.36 10.85 -12.86
C LEU A 295 -2.15 10.65 -14.37
N LYS A 296 -1.25 11.42 -14.98
CA LYS A 296 -1.09 11.48 -16.45
C LYS A 296 -0.14 10.42 -17.00
N HIS A 297 0.91 10.12 -16.25
CA HIS A 297 2.02 9.28 -16.71
C HIS A 297 2.23 8.04 -15.84
N GLY A 298 1.47 7.88 -14.75
CA GLY A 298 1.67 6.79 -13.79
C GLY A 298 3.02 6.87 -13.07
N ILE A 299 3.63 8.06 -13.03
CA ILE A 299 4.94 8.28 -12.39
C ILE A 299 4.71 8.61 -10.92
N PHE A 300 5.01 7.66 -10.04
CA PHE A 300 4.94 7.81 -8.59
C PHE A 300 6.34 7.93 -7.99
N SER A 301 6.51 8.85 -7.06
CA SER A 301 7.75 9.11 -6.33
C SER A 301 7.47 9.76 -4.97
N ASN A 302 8.49 9.89 -4.12
CA ASN A 302 8.41 10.74 -2.93
C ASN A 302 7.94 12.18 -3.23
N LYS A 303 8.21 12.72 -4.44
CA LYS A 303 7.70 14.02 -4.87
C LYS A 303 6.20 14.02 -5.14
N SER A 304 5.66 12.92 -5.65
CA SER A 304 4.21 12.76 -5.78
C SER A 304 3.54 12.62 -4.41
N ASP A 305 4.18 11.97 -3.44
CA ASP A 305 3.69 11.93 -2.05
C ASP A 305 3.78 13.31 -1.36
N MET A 306 4.80 14.12 -1.68
CA MET A 306 4.88 15.50 -1.19
C MET A 306 3.69 16.35 -1.66
N TRP A 307 3.22 16.15 -2.90
CA TRP A 307 1.99 16.78 -3.37
C TRP A 307 0.79 16.37 -2.50
N SER A 308 0.61 15.06 -2.29
CA SER A 308 -0.43 14.49 -1.44
C SER A 308 -0.35 15.04 -0.01
N PHE A 309 0.85 15.21 0.53
CA PHE A 309 1.09 15.83 1.84
C PHE A 309 0.64 17.29 1.87
N GLY A 310 0.86 18.06 0.80
CA GLY A 310 0.31 19.41 0.67
C GLY A 310 -1.23 19.42 0.74
N ILE A 311 -1.89 18.47 0.07
CA ILE A 311 -3.35 18.30 0.15
C ILE A 311 -3.79 17.91 1.56
N LEU A 312 -3.07 16.98 2.21
CA LEU A 312 -3.31 16.59 3.60
C LEU A 312 -3.18 17.77 4.58
N LEU A 313 -2.17 18.62 4.42
CA LEU A 313 -2.03 19.85 5.22
C LEU A 313 -3.27 20.74 5.03
N TRP A 314 -3.75 20.88 3.80
CA TRP A 314 -4.99 21.61 3.54
C TRP A 314 -6.20 20.97 4.25
N GLU A 315 -6.32 19.63 4.26
CA GLU A 315 -7.34 18.92 5.03
C GLU A 315 -7.23 19.20 6.54
N ILE A 316 -6.04 19.14 7.11
CA ILE A 316 -5.77 19.41 8.54
C ILE A 316 -6.23 20.83 8.90
N TYR A 317 -5.79 21.83 8.14
CA TYR A 317 -6.08 23.25 8.42
C TYR A 317 -7.49 23.68 8.02
N SER A 318 -8.19 22.88 7.21
CA SER A 318 -9.59 23.08 6.87
C SER A 318 -10.56 22.23 7.68
N PHE A 319 -10.07 21.52 8.71
CA PHE A 319 -10.88 20.66 9.59
C PHE A 319 -11.59 19.52 8.83
N GLY A 320 -10.86 18.89 7.91
CA GLY A 320 -11.34 17.73 7.15
C GLY A 320 -12.34 18.09 6.04
N ARG A 321 -12.34 19.34 5.55
CA ARG A 321 -13.11 19.68 4.34
C ARG A 321 -12.60 18.87 3.16
N VAL A 322 -13.50 18.62 2.21
CA VAL A 322 -13.13 17.92 0.97
C VAL A 322 -12.28 18.86 0.10
N PRO A 323 -11.11 18.42 -0.41
CA PRO A 323 -10.27 19.23 -1.29
C PRO A 323 -10.98 19.70 -2.57
N TYR A 324 -10.49 20.80 -3.15
CA TYR A 324 -11.04 21.48 -4.32
C TYR A 324 -12.54 21.80 -4.17
N PRO A 325 -12.91 22.59 -3.16
CA PRO A 325 -14.31 22.91 -2.92
C PRO A 325 -14.91 23.60 -4.15
N ARG A 326 -16.13 23.22 -4.52
CA ARG A 326 -16.89 23.74 -5.67
C ARG A 326 -16.29 23.47 -7.06
N ILE A 327 -15.26 22.62 -7.16
CA ILE A 327 -14.74 22.15 -8.45
C ILE A 327 -15.21 20.71 -8.66
N PRO A 328 -15.96 20.40 -9.75
CA PRO A 328 -16.32 19.03 -10.09
C PRO A 328 -15.07 18.16 -10.29
N LEU A 329 -15.15 16.88 -9.90
CA LEU A 329 -14.00 15.96 -9.94
C LEU A 329 -13.35 15.89 -11.33
N ALA A 330 -14.18 15.86 -12.39
CA ALA A 330 -13.74 15.81 -13.78
C ALA A 330 -12.91 17.04 -14.20
N ASP A 331 -13.08 18.17 -13.52
CA ASP A 331 -12.41 19.42 -13.87
C ASP A 331 -11.16 19.69 -13.03
N VAL A 332 -10.94 18.96 -11.92
CA VAL A 332 -9.83 19.20 -10.98
C VAL A 332 -8.49 19.17 -11.71
N VAL A 333 -8.23 18.11 -12.48
CA VAL A 333 -6.95 17.92 -13.20
C VAL A 333 -6.68 19.09 -14.16
N LYS A 334 -7.69 19.49 -14.92
CA LYS A 334 -7.61 20.60 -15.88
C LYS A 334 -7.31 21.95 -15.21
N HIS A 335 -7.86 22.20 -14.03
CA HIS A 335 -7.56 23.43 -13.29
C HIS A 335 -6.15 23.41 -12.73
N VAL A 336 -5.74 22.28 -12.14
CA VAL A 336 -4.39 22.10 -11.59
C VAL A 336 -3.32 22.28 -12.67
N GLU A 337 -3.49 21.68 -13.85
CA GLU A 337 -2.55 21.84 -14.97
C GLU A 337 -2.41 23.30 -15.45
N LYS A 338 -3.45 24.12 -15.26
CA LYS A 338 -3.42 25.57 -15.54
C LYS A 338 -2.78 26.40 -14.42
N GLY A 339 -2.25 25.75 -13.38
CA GLY A 339 -1.59 26.40 -12.26
C GLY A 339 -2.52 26.80 -11.11
N TYR A 340 -3.78 26.33 -11.09
CA TYR A 340 -4.66 26.55 -9.95
C TYR A 340 -4.09 25.89 -8.69
N LYS A 341 -4.11 26.63 -7.58
CA LYS A 341 -3.82 26.16 -6.23
C LYS A 341 -4.98 26.55 -5.33
N MET A 342 -5.35 25.67 -4.39
CA MET A 342 -6.42 25.97 -3.43
C MET A 342 -6.03 27.17 -2.56
N GLU A 343 -7.02 27.97 -2.19
CA GLU A 343 -6.86 29.09 -1.26
C GLU A 343 -6.47 28.59 0.14
N ALA A 344 -5.80 29.45 0.90
CA ALA A 344 -5.45 29.19 2.30
C ALA A 344 -6.72 28.94 3.13
N PRO A 345 -6.78 27.86 3.92
CA PRO A 345 -7.87 27.70 4.89
C PRO A 345 -7.91 28.85 5.88
N GLU A 346 -9.11 29.24 6.29
CA GLU A 346 -9.32 30.27 7.31
C GLU A 346 -8.60 29.88 8.63
N GLY A 347 -7.77 30.78 9.15
CA GLY A 347 -6.96 30.57 10.35
C GLY A 347 -5.66 29.79 10.13
N CYS A 348 -5.35 29.38 8.90
CA CYS A 348 -4.08 28.72 8.57
C CYS A 348 -2.90 29.71 8.67
N PRO A 349 -1.82 29.37 9.40
CA PRO A 349 -0.62 30.19 9.43
C PRO A 349 0.00 30.36 8.03
N PRO A 350 0.40 31.58 7.63
CA PRO A 350 0.99 31.84 6.31
C PRO A 350 2.18 30.94 5.96
N GLU A 351 3.01 30.62 6.94
CA GLU A 351 4.19 29.77 6.80
C GLU A 351 3.82 28.32 6.46
N VAL A 352 2.71 27.83 7.01
CA VAL A 352 2.20 26.48 6.69
C VAL A 352 1.57 26.48 5.31
N TYR A 353 0.81 27.52 4.96
CA TYR A 353 0.27 27.64 3.61
C TYR A 353 1.39 27.74 2.55
N GLU A 354 2.51 28.37 2.87
CA GLU A 354 3.68 28.40 1.99
C GLU A 354 4.24 27.00 1.72
N ILE A 355 4.28 26.13 2.73
CA ILE A 355 4.65 24.71 2.55
C ILE A 355 3.67 24.04 1.57
N MET A 356 2.36 24.26 1.70
CA MET A 356 1.36 23.72 0.77
C MET A 356 1.62 24.21 -0.67
N ARG A 357 1.88 25.51 -0.86
CA ARG A 357 2.15 26.08 -2.19
C ARG A 357 3.40 25.51 -2.84
N GLN A 358 4.45 25.25 -2.06
CA GLN A 358 5.70 24.63 -2.51
C GLN A 358 5.50 23.15 -2.85
N ALA A 359 4.70 22.43 -2.07
CA ALA A 359 4.32 21.04 -2.35
C ALA A 359 3.52 20.92 -3.66
N TRP A 360 2.71 21.92 -4.01
CA TRP A 360 1.93 21.95 -5.26
C TRP A 360 2.64 22.60 -6.45
N ASP A 361 3.98 22.56 -6.50
CA ASP A 361 4.69 22.91 -7.73
C ASP A 361 4.42 21.86 -8.83
N LEU A 362 4.14 22.32 -10.05
CA LEU A 362 3.89 21.43 -11.18
C LEU A 362 5.15 20.67 -11.60
N LYS A 363 6.35 21.20 -11.31
CA LYS A 363 7.62 20.50 -11.53
C LYS A 363 7.96 19.70 -10.26
N PRO A 364 7.99 18.36 -10.31
CA PRO A 364 8.25 17.53 -9.13
C PRO A 364 9.55 17.88 -8.40
N ASP A 365 10.62 18.18 -9.15
CA ASP A 365 11.94 18.52 -8.58
C ASP A 365 11.98 19.86 -7.85
N LYS A 366 10.97 20.73 -8.06
CA LYS A 366 10.84 22.01 -7.34
C LYS A 366 10.11 21.86 -6.01
N ARG A 367 9.43 20.73 -5.78
CA ARG A 367 8.80 20.43 -4.50
C ARG A 367 9.89 20.13 -3.46
N PRO A 368 9.71 20.49 -2.18
CA PRO A 368 10.66 20.16 -1.13
C PRO A 368 10.72 18.64 -0.90
N ASN A 369 11.72 18.17 -0.14
CA ASN A 369 11.74 16.80 0.40
C ASN A 369 11.08 16.79 1.79
N PHE A 370 10.73 15.60 2.31
CA PHE A 370 10.07 15.49 3.62
C PHE A 370 10.97 15.91 4.78
N LYS A 371 12.28 15.68 4.68
CA LYS A 371 13.25 16.10 5.69
C LYS A 371 13.22 17.61 5.94
N ASP A 372 13.26 18.40 4.88
CA ASP A 372 13.27 19.87 4.97
C ASP A 372 11.94 20.40 5.49
N VAL A 373 10.82 19.82 5.05
CA VAL A 373 9.48 20.19 5.54
C VAL A 373 9.32 19.83 7.02
N LYS A 374 9.81 18.67 7.46
CA LYS A 374 9.78 18.26 8.87
C LYS A 374 10.50 19.28 9.75
N LEU A 375 11.71 19.71 9.36
CA LEU A 375 12.46 20.72 10.10
C LEU A 375 11.71 22.05 10.20
N LYS A 376 11.08 22.51 9.10
CA LYS A 376 10.23 23.71 9.10
C LYS A 376 9.04 23.57 10.05
N LEU A 377 8.30 22.46 9.99
CA LEU A 377 7.15 22.21 10.85
C LEU A 377 7.52 22.16 12.34
N ILE A 378 8.64 21.50 12.67
CA ILE A 378 9.17 21.47 14.05
C ILE A 378 9.52 22.88 14.52
N HIS A 379 10.17 23.69 13.69
CA HIS A 379 10.49 25.07 14.03
C HIS A 379 9.22 25.89 14.31
N LEU A 380 8.22 25.80 13.43
CA LEU A 380 6.93 26.49 13.62
C LEU A 380 6.20 26.02 14.89
N LYS A 381 6.23 24.72 15.18
CA LYS A 381 5.68 24.14 16.42
C LYS A 381 6.35 24.74 17.66
N THR A 382 7.66 24.91 17.66
CA THR A 382 8.41 25.53 18.78
C THR A 382 8.04 26.99 18.96
N LEU A 383 7.89 27.76 17.87
CA LEU A 383 7.47 29.17 17.94
C LEU A 383 6.08 29.31 18.57
N GLN A 384 5.11 28.49 18.13
CA GLN A 384 3.76 28.50 18.71
C GLN A 384 3.75 28.14 20.21
N GLN A 385 4.63 27.24 20.65
CA GLN A 385 4.75 26.92 22.08
C GLN A 385 5.31 28.10 22.90
N ALA A 386 6.30 28.81 22.35
CA ALA A 386 6.88 29.98 23.01
C ALA A 386 5.87 31.13 23.14
N GLU A 387 5.01 31.35 22.14
CA GLU A 387 3.96 32.37 22.17
C GLU A 387 2.90 32.09 23.24
N VAL A 388 2.46 30.83 23.38
CA VAL A 388 1.51 30.41 24.42
C VAL A 388 2.11 30.63 25.81
N ASN A 389 3.37 30.28 26.02
CA ASN A 389 4.05 30.47 27.31
C ASN A 389 4.20 31.95 27.69
N ARG A 390 4.32 32.85 26.70
CA ARG A 390 4.38 34.31 26.94
C ARG A 390 3.02 34.93 27.23
N SER A 391 1.94 34.35 26.72
CA SER A 391 0.58 34.86 26.87
C SER A 391 -0.18 34.31 28.09
N CYS A 392 0.40 33.33 28.79
CA CYS A 392 -0.07 32.81 30.08
C CYS A 392 1.12 32.68 31.06
N PRO A 393 1.65 33.79 31.60
CA PRO A 393 2.63 33.73 32.68
C PRO A 393 1.95 33.13 33.92
N LEU A 394 2.61 32.11 34.52
CA LEU A 394 2.21 31.46 35.76
C LEU A 394 1.95 32.45 36.90
#